data_AF-A0A4Y7TUY2-F1
#
_entry.id   AF-A0A4Y7TUY2-F1
#
_cell.length_a   1.000
_cell.length_b   1.000
_cell.length_c   1.000
_cell.angle_alpha   90.00
_cell.angle_beta   90.00
_cell.angle_gamma   90.00
#
_symmetry.space_group_name_H-M   'P 1'
#
loop_
_entity.id
_entity.type
_entity.pdbx_description
1 polymer ?
#
loop_
_entity_poly.entity_id
_entity_poly.type
_entity_poly.pdbx_seq_one_letter_code
_entity_poly.pdbx_strand_id
1 'polypeptide(L)'
;MLSQRASRSCAFSRLRHIHLTTQRPTSVSSDRRAQDRFVGWGARRGLSSQSPEAKVLPVPASHKFWRMVSSLDPSALNDKDLVDLSDHVLPRIHFKHSPTGVSFYKPWFGRKGGRNIPFPSGTRGFLYFHRSYEHAAAAEIRFRIIRPEDVHLPATEAFTLGSDLISAGGITPWRLHILNVFHFYPMVRDQLLAEGLVSGPQAAQINAILASGSWTRSSILENITDPFIWSPRSPSRELVILHQEGEFRGKLYFYLANPRLLADKMCLQSGTKSGNDFAYTHPRNWQAYRSTQGKYWSDSSLPS
;
A
#
# COMPACT_ATOMS: atom_id res chain seq x y z
N MET A 1 -1.81 -64.90 8.10
CA MET A 1 -2.60 -64.74 6.86
C MET A 1 -2.84 -63.25 6.63
N LEU A 2 -2.86 -62.85 5.35
CA LEU A 2 -2.47 -61.55 4.81
C LEU A 2 -3.29 -60.32 5.28
N SER A 3 -2.55 -59.25 5.58
CA SER A 3 -3.03 -57.89 5.86
C SER A 3 -3.12 -57.08 4.56
N GLN A 4 -4.32 -56.68 4.14
CA GLN A 4 -4.52 -55.80 2.98
C GLN A 4 -4.48 -54.32 3.41
N ARG A 5 -3.46 -53.59 2.94
CA ARG A 5 -3.40 -52.12 2.95
C ARG A 5 -4.06 -51.61 1.68
N ALA A 6 -5.13 -50.84 1.81
CA ALA A 6 -5.75 -50.09 0.72
C ALA A 6 -5.03 -48.75 0.55
N SER A 7 -4.30 -48.59 -0.56
CA SER A 7 -3.74 -47.31 -1.01
C SER A 7 -4.79 -46.59 -1.85
N ARG A 8 -5.31 -45.46 -1.37
CA ARG A 8 -6.13 -44.54 -2.18
C ARG A 8 -5.22 -43.53 -2.85
N SER A 9 -5.10 -43.63 -4.18
CA SER A 9 -4.43 -42.66 -5.05
C SER A 9 -5.40 -41.53 -5.38
N CYS A 10 -5.06 -40.30 -5.00
CA CYS A 10 -5.76 -39.09 -5.46
C CYS A 10 -5.22 -38.67 -6.82
N ALA A 11 -6.03 -38.85 -7.87
CA ALA A 11 -5.75 -38.34 -9.21
C ALA A 11 -6.20 -36.86 -9.30
N PHE A 12 -5.25 -35.93 -9.32
CA PHE A 12 -5.46 -34.58 -9.84
C PHE A 12 -4.74 -34.48 -11.18
N SER A 13 -5.49 -34.60 -12.27
CA SER A 13 -5.00 -34.35 -13.63
C SER A 13 -6.15 -33.80 -14.46
N ARG A 14 -6.21 -32.46 -14.60
CA ARG A 14 -6.92 -31.75 -15.68
C ARG A 14 -6.71 -30.23 -15.55
N LEU A 15 -5.47 -29.78 -15.76
CA LEU A 15 -5.25 -28.41 -16.23
C LEU A 15 -5.55 -28.40 -17.73
N ARG A 16 -6.70 -27.83 -18.11
CA ARG A 16 -7.00 -27.57 -19.52
C ARG A 16 -6.10 -26.44 -19.99
N HIS A 17 -5.37 -26.67 -21.08
CA HIS A 17 -4.71 -25.63 -21.84
C HIS A 17 -5.75 -24.60 -22.28
N ILE A 18 -5.62 -23.35 -21.83
CA ILE A 18 -6.39 -22.23 -22.36
C ILE A 18 -5.69 -21.78 -23.65
N HIS A 19 -6.31 -22.05 -24.81
CA HIS A 19 -5.91 -21.45 -26.06
C HIS A 19 -6.35 -19.98 -26.08
N LEU A 20 -5.41 -19.05 -25.97
CA LEU A 20 -5.66 -17.66 -26.29
C LEU A 20 -5.64 -17.52 -27.82
N THR A 21 -6.83 -17.50 -28.42
CA THR A 21 -7.01 -17.16 -29.83
C THR A 21 -7.01 -15.64 -29.96
N THR A 22 -5.93 -15.08 -30.50
CA THR A 22 -5.85 -13.65 -30.80
C THR A 22 -6.71 -13.36 -32.03
N GLN A 23 -7.99 -13.03 -31.84
CA GLN A 23 -8.78 -12.42 -32.89
C GLN A 23 -8.44 -10.92 -33.00
N ARG A 24 -8.06 -10.53 -34.21
CA ARG A 24 -7.74 -9.16 -34.61
C ARG A 24 -9.07 -8.43 -34.88
N PRO A 25 -9.43 -7.37 -34.14
CA PRO A 25 -10.64 -6.61 -34.45
C PRO A 25 -10.39 -5.76 -35.69
N THR A 26 -11.26 -5.90 -36.67
CA THR A 26 -11.41 -5.00 -37.81
C THR A 26 -11.91 -3.64 -37.35
N SER A 27 -11.41 -2.62 -38.05
CA SER A 27 -11.74 -1.21 -37.92
C SER A 27 -13.24 -0.92 -37.87
N VAL A 28 -13.68 -0.18 -36.85
CA VAL A 28 -14.94 0.56 -36.87
C VAL A 28 -14.67 2.01 -36.46
N SER A 29 -15.07 2.89 -37.37
CA SER A 29 -15.13 4.34 -37.28
C SER A 29 -16.24 4.79 -36.32
N SER A 30 -15.96 5.77 -35.44
CA SER A 30 -16.83 6.92 -35.15
C SER A 30 -16.28 7.82 -34.02
N ASP A 31 -15.90 9.03 -34.42
CA ASP A 31 -16.39 10.31 -33.91
C ASP A 31 -16.94 10.44 -32.46
N ARG A 32 -16.20 11.18 -31.61
CA ARG A 32 -16.58 12.42 -30.90
C ARG A 32 -15.97 12.56 -29.49
N ARG A 33 -15.19 13.65 -29.34
CA ARG A 33 -14.97 14.52 -28.17
C ARG A 33 -14.97 13.88 -26.76
N ALA A 34 -13.76 13.63 -26.27
CA ALA A 34 -13.27 14.20 -25.01
C ALA A 34 -11.73 14.19 -25.08
N GLN A 35 -11.14 15.34 -25.39
CA GLN A 35 -9.68 15.49 -25.34
C GLN A 35 -9.28 15.61 -23.87
N ASP A 36 -8.82 14.49 -23.30
CA ASP A 36 -7.97 14.49 -22.12
C ASP A 36 -6.70 15.28 -22.45
N ARG A 37 -6.65 16.52 -21.98
CA ARG A 37 -5.41 17.30 -21.95
C ARG A 37 -4.56 16.79 -20.79
N PHE A 38 -3.76 15.78 -21.08
CA PHE A 38 -2.59 15.43 -20.32
C PHE A 38 -1.62 16.63 -20.36
N VAL A 39 -1.58 17.44 -19.30
CA VAL A 39 -0.66 18.57 -19.22
C VAL A 39 0.71 18.04 -18.77
N GLY A 40 1.59 17.83 -19.75
CA GLY A 40 3.00 17.58 -19.51
C GLY A 40 3.63 18.78 -18.80
N TRP A 41 4.22 18.55 -17.63
CA TRP A 41 4.97 19.53 -16.87
C TRP A 41 6.30 19.82 -17.60
N GLY A 42 6.27 20.77 -18.52
CA GLY A 42 7.43 21.26 -19.25
C GLY A 42 8.28 22.19 -18.39
N ALA A 43 9.54 21.81 -18.18
CA ALA A 43 10.57 22.64 -17.60
C ALA A 43 10.81 23.90 -18.47
N ARG A 44 10.58 25.10 -17.90
CA ARG A 44 11.09 26.36 -18.48
C ARG A 44 12.32 26.81 -17.72
N ARG A 45 13.48 26.68 -18.38
CA ARG A 45 14.71 27.39 -18.07
C ARG A 45 14.86 28.56 -19.03
N GLY A 46 15.14 29.73 -18.48
CA GLY A 46 15.78 30.84 -19.18
C GLY A 46 14.85 31.68 -20.04
N LEU A 47 14.59 32.90 -19.59
CA LEU A 47 14.79 34.11 -20.39
C LEU A 47 14.83 35.30 -19.42
N SER A 48 16.02 35.89 -19.33
CA SER A 48 16.28 37.17 -18.71
C SER A 48 15.57 38.26 -19.52
N SER A 49 14.72 39.05 -18.87
CA SER A 49 14.25 40.32 -19.40
C SER A 49 13.94 41.24 -18.22
N GLN A 50 14.60 42.39 -18.22
CA GLN A 50 14.42 43.47 -17.26
C GLN A 50 12.97 43.96 -17.33
N SER A 51 12.28 43.97 -16.19
CA SER A 51 10.89 44.42 -16.07
C SER A 51 10.81 45.51 -14.99
N PRO A 52 10.02 46.58 -15.20
CA PRO A 52 10.04 47.75 -14.35
C PRO A 52 9.42 47.47 -12.99
N GLU A 53 10.04 48.07 -11.98
CA GLU A 53 9.68 48.25 -10.58
C GLU A 53 8.20 48.01 -10.23
N ALA A 54 7.81 46.72 -10.20
CA ALA A 54 6.53 46.30 -9.68
C ALA A 54 6.59 46.40 -8.16
N LYS A 55 5.67 47.18 -7.58
CA LYS A 55 5.43 47.29 -6.13
C LYS A 55 5.50 45.89 -5.51
N VAL A 56 6.59 45.64 -4.77
CA VAL A 56 6.80 44.42 -4.01
C VAL A 56 5.71 44.37 -2.94
N LEU A 57 4.64 43.64 -3.23
CA LEU A 57 3.65 43.29 -2.23
C LEU A 57 4.40 42.56 -1.09
N PRO A 58 4.07 42.81 0.18
CA PRO A 58 4.73 42.17 1.30
C PRO A 58 4.65 40.66 1.11
N VAL A 59 5.80 40.00 0.99
CA VAL A 59 5.87 38.55 1.07
C VAL A 59 5.29 38.19 2.44
N PRO A 60 4.13 37.51 2.51
CA PRO A 60 3.49 37.23 3.78
C PRO A 60 4.50 36.47 4.64
N ALA A 61 4.74 37.01 5.84
CA ALA A 61 5.65 36.44 6.82
C ALA A 61 5.46 34.93 6.87
N SER A 62 6.56 34.18 6.94
CA SER A 62 6.58 32.72 7.00
C SER A 62 5.84 32.23 8.25
N HIS A 63 4.51 32.17 8.15
CA HIS A 63 3.66 31.66 9.21
C HIS A 63 4.11 30.22 9.47
N LYS A 64 4.50 29.96 10.73
CA LYS A 64 4.87 28.63 11.23
C LYS A 64 3.94 27.59 10.61
N PHE A 65 4.51 26.76 9.75
CA PHE A 65 3.83 25.88 8.79
C PHE A 65 3.27 24.61 9.45
N TRP A 66 2.81 24.73 10.70
CA TRP A 66 2.26 23.61 11.45
C TRP A 66 0.75 23.68 11.31
N ARG A 67 0.22 22.80 10.46
CA ARG A 67 -1.22 22.58 10.34
C ARG A 67 -1.59 21.39 11.21
N MET A 68 -2.70 21.55 11.92
CA MET A 68 -3.31 20.50 12.72
C MET A 68 -4.40 19.84 11.89
N VAL A 69 -4.26 18.54 11.63
CA VAL A 69 -5.28 17.70 11.02
C VAL A 69 -6.20 17.22 12.13
N SER A 70 -7.47 17.54 11.97
CA SER A 70 -8.55 17.26 12.91
C SER A 70 -9.37 16.02 12.55
N SER A 71 -9.42 15.66 11.27
CA SER A 71 -10.09 14.46 10.76
C SER A 71 -9.24 13.73 9.71
N LEU A 72 -9.30 12.40 9.70
CA LEU A 72 -8.85 11.54 8.60
C LEU A 72 -10.03 10.89 7.86
N ASP A 73 -11.25 11.00 8.38
CA ASP A 73 -12.47 10.56 7.71
C ASP A 73 -12.83 11.54 6.57
N PRO A 74 -12.89 11.09 5.30
CA PRO A 74 -13.31 11.90 4.17
C PRO A 74 -14.63 12.66 4.37
N SER A 75 -15.57 12.07 5.10
CA SER A 75 -16.90 12.64 5.33
C SER A 75 -16.92 13.72 6.41
N ALA A 76 -15.88 13.79 7.26
CA ALA A 76 -15.75 14.75 8.35
C ALA A 76 -14.62 15.77 8.13
N LEU A 77 -14.04 15.82 6.93
CA LEU A 77 -13.03 16.82 6.56
C LEU A 77 -13.62 18.23 6.61
N ASN A 78 -12.81 19.18 7.07
CA ASN A 78 -13.14 20.60 7.05
C ASN A 78 -11.96 21.44 6.53
N ASP A 79 -12.20 22.73 6.30
CA ASP A 79 -11.22 23.62 5.66
C ASP A 79 -9.91 23.77 6.45
N LYS A 80 -9.92 23.51 7.77
CA LYS A 80 -8.71 23.54 8.60
C LYS A 80 -7.81 22.32 8.38
N ASP A 81 -8.38 21.23 7.85
CA ASP A 81 -7.63 20.02 7.48
C ASP A 81 -6.89 20.17 6.16
N LEU A 82 -7.06 21.31 5.46
CA LEU A 82 -6.34 21.59 4.24
C LEU A 82 -4.85 21.82 4.56
N VAL A 83 -4.02 20.91 4.07
CA VAL A 83 -2.57 20.93 4.24
C VAL A 83 -1.91 21.31 2.91
N ASP A 84 -0.99 22.26 2.96
CA ASP A 84 -0.07 22.52 1.86
C ASP A 84 1.22 21.76 2.15
N LEU A 85 1.71 20.97 1.20
CA LEU A 85 2.99 20.27 1.28
C LEU A 85 3.99 20.80 0.26
N SER A 86 3.59 21.73 -0.60
CA SER A 86 4.35 22.20 -1.76
C SER A 86 5.79 22.55 -1.41
N ASP A 87 6.74 22.02 -2.19
CA ASP A 87 8.16 22.33 -2.12
C ASP A 87 8.86 21.96 -0.79
N HIS A 88 8.18 21.28 0.13
CA HIS A 88 8.75 20.84 1.40
C HIS A 88 9.29 19.41 1.33
N VAL A 89 10.44 19.15 1.96
CA VAL A 89 11.07 17.82 1.99
C VAL A 89 10.53 16.93 3.12
N LEU A 90 10.17 17.54 4.25
CA LEU A 90 9.66 16.86 5.45
C LEU A 90 8.77 17.84 6.23
N PRO A 91 7.61 18.25 5.67
CA PRO A 91 6.68 19.13 6.38
C PRO A 91 6.23 18.47 7.69
N ARG A 92 5.87 19.28 8.69
CA ARG A 92 5.43 18.77 10.00
C ARG A 92 3.91 18.87 10.08
N ILE A 93 3.25 17.74 10.30
CA ILE A 93 1.80 17.64 10.43
C ILE A 93 1.47 17.19 11.85
N HIS A 94 0.57 17.91 12.50
CA HIS A 94 0.07 17.58 13.83
C HIS A 94 -1.32 16.98 13.73
N PHE A 95 -1.68 16.14 14.71
CA PHE A 95 -2.97 15.48 14.79
C PHE A 95 -3.68 15.87 16.09
N LYS A 96 -4.97 16.16 15.99
CA LYS A 96 -5.80 16.65 17.10
C LYS A 96 -5.81 15.71 18.31
N HIS A 97 -5.86 14.40 18.08
CA HIS A 97 -5.97 13.38 19.13
C HIS A 97 -4.61 12.79 19.55
N SER A 98 -3.50 13.45 19.22
CA SER A 98 -2.18 13.02 19.65
C SER A 98 -1.99 13.23 21.16
N PRO A 99 -1.67 12.19 21.96
CA PRO A 99 -1.61 12.29 23.42
C PRO A 99 -0.50 13.17 24.01
N THR A 100 0.42 13.74 23.21
CA THR A 100 1.58 14.48 23.73
C THR A 100 2.02 15.62 22.82
N GLY A 101 2.31 16.78 23.43
CA GLY A 101 2.59 18.07 22.78
C GLY A 101 3.88 18.20 21.97
N VAL A 102 4.41 17.12 21.39
CA VAL A 102 5.64 17.18 20.55
C VAL A 102 5.62 16.22 19.36
N SER A 103 4.61 15.37 19.21
CA SER A 103 4.64 14.37 18.14
C SER A 103 4.00 14.91 16.86
N PHE A 104 4.79 14.92 15.79
CA PHE A 104 4.36 15.32 14.44
C PHE A 104 4.73 14.21 13.45
N TYR A 105 3.91 14.08 12.42
CA TYR A 105 4.23 13.25 11.27
C TYR A 105 5.06 14.07 10.27
N LYS A 106 6.08 13.45 9.69
CA LYS A 106 6.89 14.00 8.60
C LYS A 106 6.66 13.15 7.35
N PRO A 107 5.63 13.45 6.53
CA PRO A 107 5.52 12.79 5.24
C PRO A 107 6.71 13.18 4.37
N TRP A 108 7.02 12.31 3.42
CA TRP A 108 8.04 12.53 2.42
C TRP A 108 7.51 12.12 1.06
N PHE A 109 7.94 12.78 -0.01
CA PHE A 109 7.44 12.44 -1.34
C PHE A 109 8.15 11.21 -1.93
N GLY A 110 9.45 11.10 -1.71
CA GLY A 110 10.28 10.00 -2.18
C GLY A 110 11.76 10.23 -1.87
N ARG A 111 12.62 9.40 -2.47
CA ARG A 111 14.07 9.51 -2.35
C ARG A 111 14.76 9.46 -3.70
N LYS A 112 15.80 10.29 -3.87
CA LYS A 112 16.71 10.30 -5.02
C LYS A 112 18.14 10.40 -4.50
N GLY A 113 18.98 9.42 -4.84
CA GLY A 113 20.38 9.39 -4.39
C GLY A 113 20.56 9.39 -2.86
N GLY A 114 19.69 8.67 -2.14
CA GLY A 114 19.73 8.61 -0.67
C GLY A 114 19.17 9.83 0.06
N ARG A 115 18.81 10.91 -0.67
CA ARG A 115 18.21 12.12 -0.10
C ARG A 115 16.71 12.13 -0.34
N ASN A 116 15.97 12.67 0.62
CA ASN A 116 14.53 12.92 0.46
C ASN A 116 14.33 14.03 -0.57
N ILE A 117 13.36 13.88 -1.46
CA ILE A 117 12.99 14.91 -2.43
C ILE A 117 11.79 15.71 -1.91
N PRO A 118 11.69 17.01 -2.26
CA PRO A 118 10.52 17.82 -1.89
C PRO A 118 9.26 17.30 -2.56
N PHE A 119 8.11 17.59 -1.95
CA PHE A 119 6.82 17.46 -2.63
C PHE A 119 6.76 18.38 -3.85
N PRO A 120 6.08 17.98 -4.94
CA PRO A 120 5.87 18.84 -6.09
C PRO A 120 5.17 20.15 -5.70
N SER A 121 5.46 21.23 -6.44
CA SER A 121 4.74 22.49 -6.27
C SER A 121 3.23 22.30 -6.51
N GLY A 122 2.40 22.97 -5.71
CA GLY A 122 0.94 22.82 -5.78
C GLY A 122 0.40 21.57 -5.10
N THR A 123 1.19 20.87 -4.28
CA THR A 123 0.70 19.73 -3.48
C THR A 123 -0.08 20.24 -2.26
N ARG A 124 -1.29 20.75 -2.50
CA ARG A 124 -2.23 21.19 -1.47
C ARG A 124 -3.45 20.28 -1.46
N GLY A 125 -3.91 19.87 -0.28
CA GLY A 125 -4.97 18.89 -0.18
C GLY A 125 -5.17 18.33 1.21
N PHE A 126 -5.75 17.13 1.28
CA PHE A 126 -6.18 16.49 2.51
C PHE A 126 -5.49 15.14 2.72
N LEU A 127 -5.08 14.86 3.96
CA LEU A 127 -4.80 13.50 4.38
C LEU A 127 -6.13 12.79 4.66
N TYR A 128 -6.25 11.54 4.24
CA TYR A 128 -7.46 10.77 4.49
C TYR A 128 -7.15 9.28 4.66
N PHE A 129 -8.00 8.62 5.44
CA PHE A 129 -8.00 7.18 5.61
C PHE A 129 -8.72 6.52 4.44
N HIS A 130 -8.02 5.62 3.74
CA HIS A 130 -8.54 4.84 2.65
C HIS A 130 -8.58 3.36 3.04
N ARG A 131 -9.77 2.77 2.95
CA ARG A 131 -9.98 1.34 3.09
C ARG A 131 -10.40 0.79 1.73
N SER A 132 -9.48 0.09 1.08
CA SER A 132 -9.74 -0.52 -0.23
C SER A 132 -10.46 -1.88 -0.11
N TYR A 133 -10.26 -2.61 0.99
CA TYR A 133 -10.84 -3.94 1.17
C TYR A 133 -11.12 -4.28 2.64
N GLU A 134 -11.50 -5.53 2.90
CA GLU A 134 -12.04 -5.98 4.19
C GLU A 134 -10.97 -6.14 5.28
N HIS A 135 -9.73 -6.50 4.92
CA HIS A 135 -8.70 -6.73 5.94
C HIS A 135 -8.18 -5.40 6.49
N ALA A 136 -8.38 -5.14 7.79
CA ALA A 136 -8.05 -3.85 8.40
C ALA A 136 -6.57 -3.44 8.24
N ALA A 137 -5.66 -4.42 8.28
CA ALA A 137 -4.22 -4.20 8.11
C ALA A 137 -3.77 -3.80 6.70
N ALA A 138 -4.68 -3.81 5.72
CA ALA A 138 -4.39 -3.40 4.36
C ALA A 138 -4.79 -1.95 4.07
N ALA A 139 -5.48 -1.30 5.02
CA ALA A 139 -5.82 0.10 4.91
C ALA A 139 -4.59 1.01 4.78
N GLU A 140 -4.82 2.23 4.27
CA GLU A 140 -3.77 3.18 3.94
C GLU A 140 -4.19 4.59 4.34
N ILE A 141 -3.21 5.43 4.70
CA ILE A 141 -3.39 6.89 4.67
C ILE A 141 -2.90 7.38 3.32
N ARG A 142 -3.72 8.17 2.64
CA ARG A 142 -3.39 8.78 1.35
C ARG A 142 -3.47 10.29 1.44
N PHE A 143 -2.93 10.96 0.43
CA PHE A 143 -3.02 12.41 0.29
C PHE A 143 -3.78 12.74 -0.98
N ARG A 144 -4.91 13.43 -0.86
CA ARG A 144 -5.73 13.86 -1.99
C ARG A 144 -5.48 15.32 -2.29
N ILE A 145 -4.92 15.60 -3.46
CA ILE A 145 -4.63 16.95 -3.95
C ILE A 145 -5.91 17.59 -4.49
N ILE A 146 -6.11 18.86 -4.17
CA ILE A 146 -7.16 19.69 -4.74
C ILE A 146 -6.59 20.62 -5.80
N ARG A 147 -7.42 21.01 -6.77
CA ARG A 147 -6.99 21.97 -7.80
C ARG A 147 -7.02 23.38 -7.22
N PRO A 148 -6.16 24.30 -7.71
CA PRO A 148 -6.14 25.68 -7.23
C PRO A 148 -7.50 26.38 -7.33
N GLU A 149 -8.30 26.09 -8.36
CA GLU A 149 -9.64 26.61 -8.58
C GLU A 149 -10.68 26.11 -7.55
N ASP A 150 -10.46 24.93 -6.97
CA ASP A 150 -11.41 24.26 -6.06
C ASP A 150 -11.15 24.63 -4.58
N VAL A 151 -10.12 25.43 -4.29
CA VAL A 151 -9.71 25.80 -2.91
C VAL A 151 -10.81 26.55 -2.14
N HIS A 152 -11.72 27.21 -2.85
CA HIS A 152 -12.81 27.98 -2.25
C HIS A 152 -14.07 27.14 -1.98
N LEU A 153 -14.10 25.90 -2.46
CA LEU A 153 -15.22 24.99 -2.24
C LEU A 153 -15.15 24.42 -0.81
N PRO A 154 -16.29 23.99 -0.24
CA PRO A 154 -16.30 23.23 1.00
C PRO A 154 -15.37 22.01 0.92
N ALA A 155 -14.68 21.69 2.01
CA ALA A 155 -13.68 20.61 2.04
C ALA A 155 -14.16 19.28 1.45
N THR A 156 -15.41 18.86 1.70
CA THR A 156 -15.98 17.62 1.18
C THR A 156 -16.15 17.63 -0.35
N GLU A 157 -16.53 18.77 -0.92
CA GLU A 157 -16.67 18.96 -2.37
C GLU A 157 -15.30 19.02 -3.04
N ALA A 158 -14.39 19.83 -2.48
CA ALA A 158 -13.00 19.91 -2.95
C ALA A 158 -12.30 18.54 -2.89
N PHE A 159 -12.55 17.75 -1.84
CA PHE A 159 -12.06 16.38 -1.72
C PHE A 159 -12.60 15.48 -2.83
N THR A 160 -13.88 15.59 -3.15
CA THR A 160 -14.52 14.77 -4.19
C THR A 160 -13.96 15.07 -5.58
N LEU A 161 -13.70 16.33 -5.90
CA LEU A 161 -13.15 16.78 -7.19
C LEU A 161 -11.62 16.58 -7.31
N GLY A 162 -10.95 16.44 -6.17
CA GLY A 162 -9.51 16.21 -6.07
C GLY A 162 -9.07 14.83 -6.56
N SER A 163 -7.75 14.66 -6.64
CA SER A 163 -7.10 13.41 -7.08
C SER A 163 -6.01 12.99 -6.11
N ASP A 164 -5.80 11.69 -5.95
CA ASP A 164 -4.71 11.19 -5.11
C ASP A 164 -3.34 11.68 -5.63
N LEU A 165 -2.48 12.14 -4.72
CA LEU A 165 -1.08 12.44 -5.01
C LEU A 165 -0.41 11.16 -5.52
N ILE A 166 0.17 11.18 -6.70
CA ILE A 166 0.93 10.04 -7.23
C ILE A 166 2.31 10.02 -6.60
N SER A 167 2.77 8.85 -6.15
CA SER A 167 4.10 8.66 -5.57
C SER A 167 5.21 9.09 -6.54
N ALA A 168 6.41 9.34 -6.02
CA ALA A 168 7.57 9.73 -6.85
C ALA A 168 7.93 8.73 -7.97
N GLY A 169 7.43 7.49 -7.90
CA GLY A 169 7.58 6.48 -8.95
C GLY A 169 6.61 6.65 -10.12
N GLY A 170 5.58 7.49 -10.00
CA GLY A 170 4.63 7.80 -11.07
C GLY A 170 3.54 6.76 -11.32
N ILE A 171 3.52 5.65 -10.58
CA ILE A 171 2.64 4.50 -10.88
C ILE A 171 1.52 4.33 -9.85
N THR A 172 1.82 4.46 -8.56
CA THR A 172 0.85 4.27 -7.47
C THR A 172 0.59 5.56 -6.72
N PRO A 173 -0.60 5.72 -6.11
CA PRO A 173 -0.85 6.75 -5.12
C PRO A 173 0.24 6.77 -4.04
N TRP A 174 0.60 7.96 -3.61
CA TRP A 174 1.33 8.18 -2.38
C TRP A 174 0.48 7.66 -1.24
N ARG A 175 1.07 6.77 -0.45
CA ARG A 175 0.35 6.04 0.58
C ARG A 175 1.26 5.71 1.76
N LEU A 176 0.65 5.67 2.93
CA LEU A 176 1.25 5.19 4.16
C LEU A 176 0.41 4.00 4.66
N HIS A 177 0.95 2.79 4.52
CA HIS A 177 0.28 1.58 4.98
C HIS A 177 0.02 1.60 6.49
N ILE A 178 -1.15 1.11 6.91
CA ILE A 178 -1.57 1.10 8.31
C ILE A 178 -0.63 0.31 9.22
N LEU A 179 0.06 -0.72 8.71
CA LEU A 179 1.11 -1.41 9.45
C LEU A 179 2.25 -0.45 9.84
N ASN A 180 2.67 0.43 8.94
CA ASN A 180 3.68 1.45 9.23
C ASN A 180 3.13 2.51 10.20
N VAL A 181 1.85 2.88 10.06
CA VAL A 181 1.16 3.78 10.99
C VAL A 181 1.25 3.24 12.42
N PHE A 182 0.82 2.01 12.62
CA PHE A 182 0.78 1.38 13.94
C PHE A 182 2.17 1.14 14.53
N HIS A 183 3.16 0.90 13.68
CA HIS A 183 4.53 0.64 14.14
C HIS A 183 5.34 1.91 14.42
N PHE A 184 5.22 2.95 13.58
CA PHE A 184 6.12 4.11 13.61
C PHE A 184 5.45 5.44 13.92
N TYR A 185 4.13 5.54 13.78
CA TYR A 185 3.40 6.81 13.83
C TYR A 185 2.26 6.75 14.85
N PRO A 186 2.59 6.69 16.17
CA PRO A 186 1.59 6.56 17.22
C PRO A 186 0.56 7.69 17.18
N MET A 187 0.94 8.92 16.81
CA MET A 187 0.00 10.03 16.70
C MET A 187 -1.08 9.83 15.63
N VAL A 188 -0.72 9.21 14.51
CA VAL A 188 -1.66 8.92 13.43
C VAL A 188 -2.53 7.72 13.84
N ARG A 189 -1.93 6.70 14.48
CA ARG A 189 -2.67 5.57 15.06
C ARG A 189 -3.72 6.05 16.05
N ASP A 190 -3.34 6.90 16.99
CA ASP A 190 -4.22 7.39 18.05
C ASP A 190 -5.35 8.24 17.46
N GLN A 191 -5.07 9.03 16.43
CA GLN A 191 -6.10 9.72 15.64
C GLN A 191 -7.12 8.75 15.03
N LEU A 192 -6.65 7.67 14.38
CA LEU A 192 -7.52 6.67 13.76
C LEU A 192 -8.40 5.91 14.77
N LEU A 193 -7.87 5.64 15.96
CA LEU A 193 -8.61 5.00 17.05
C LEU A 193 -9.67 5.97 17.62
N ALA A 194 -9.29 7.24 17.83
CA ALA A 194 -10.17 8.26 18.38
C ALA A 194 -11.36 8.58 17.44
N GLU A 195 -11.13 8.57 16.13
CA GLU A 195 -12.18 8.75 15.12
C GLU A 195 -13.02 7.48 14.86
N GLY A 196 -12.66 6.33 15.46
CA GLY A 196 -13.33 5.07 15.19
C GLY A 196 -13.09 4.50 13.78
N LEU A 197 -12.14 5.08 13.03
CA LEU A 197 -11.75 4.60 11.70
C LEU A 197 -11.06 3.23 11.78
N VAL A 198 -10.40 2.93 12.89
CA VAL A 198 -9.92 1.59 13.23
C VAL A 198 -10.51 1.21 14.59
N SER A 199 -11.25 0.11 14.63
CA SER A 199 -11.82 -0.41 15.89
C SER A 199 -10.76 -1.09 16.76
N GLY A 200 -11.04 -1.22 18.07
CA GLY A 200 -10.16 -1.93 19.02
C GLY A 200 -9.77 -3.35 18.58
N PRO A 201 -10.71 -4.20 18.12
CA PRO A 201 -10.38 -5.54 17.60
C PRO A 201 -9.48 -5.51 16.35
N GLN A 202 -9.73 -4.58 15.41
CA GLN A 202 -8.88 -4.40 14.23
C GLN A 202 -7.47 -3.95 14.61
N ALA A 203 -7.35 -3.05 15.59
CA ALA A 203 -6.08 -2.62 16.14
C ALA A 203 -5.31 -3.77 16.80
N ALA A 204 -5.99 -4.65 17.54
CA ALA A 204 -5.39 -5.85 18.10
C ALA A 204 -4.89 -6.81 17.02
N GLN A 205 -5.66 -7.02 15.94
CA GLN A 205 -5.25 -7.82 14.80
C GLN A 205 -4.01 -7.23 14.11
N ILE A 206 -3.98 -5.91 13.87
CA ILE A 206 -2.81 -5.22 13.32
C ILE A 206 -1.58 -5.39 14.22
N ASN A 207 -1.74 -5.27 15.54
CA ASN A 207 -0.64 -5.48 16.48
C ASN A 207 -0.15 -6.94 16.51
N ALA A 208 -1.03 -7.92 16.38
CA ALA A 208 -0.67 -9.34 16.30
C ALA A 208 0.18 -9.64 15.06
N ILE A 209 -0.21 -9.06 13.92
CA ILE A 209 0.58 -9.05 12.67
C ILE A 209 1.94 -8.40 12.98
N LEU A 210 1.99 -7.17 13.50
CA LEU A 210 3.26 -6.52 13.83
C LEU A 210 4.18 -7.35 14.73
N ALA A 211 3.63 -8.11 15.68
CA ALA A 211 4.37 -8.99 16.57
C ALA A 211 4.96 -10.25 15.89
N SER A 212 4.40 -10.73 14.77
CA SER A 212 4.83 -11.98 14.14
C SER A 212 6.08 -11.86 13.25
N GLY A 213 6.63 -10.66 12.99
CA GLY A 213 7.90 -10.54 12.25
C GLY A 213 8.25 -9.16 11.69
N SER A 214 9.18 -9.12 10.73
CA SER A 214 9.65 -7.87 10.10
C SER A 214 8.76 -7.48 8.91
N TRP A 215 8.21 -6.26 8.96
CA TRP A 215 7.23 -5.76 7.97
C TRP A 215 7.74 -4.55 7.16
N THR A 216 8.84 -3.97 7.60
CA THR A 216 9.28 -2.62 7.22
C THR A 216 9.74 -2.49 5.76
N ARG A 217 9.80 -3.60 5.02
CA ARG A 217 10.19 -3.68 3.60
C ARG A 217 9.28 -4.57 2.77
N SER A 218 8.18 -5.04 3.35
CA SER A 218 7.30 -5.98 2.69
C SER A 218 6.32 -5.22 1.79
N SER A 219 6.05 -5.76 0.59
CA SER A 219 4.87 -5.34 -0.15
C SER A 219 3.69 -6.07 0.45
N ILE A 220 2.71 -5.31 0.94
CA ILE A 220 1.45 -5.85 1.41
C ILE A 220 0.55 -6.01 0.19
N LEU A 221 0.07 -7.23 0.01
CA LEU A 221 -0.93 -7.64 -0.97
C LEU A 221 -2.14 -8.15 -0.20
N GLU A 222 -3.31 -7.98 -0.77
CA GLU A 222 -4.56 -8.40 -0.14
C GLU A 222 -5.00 -9.69 -0.80
N ASN A 223 -4.90 -9.73 -2.13
CA ASN A 223 -4.99 -10.94 -2.92
C ASN A 223 -3.66 -11.24 -3.62
N ILE A 224 -3.34 -12.53 -3.76
CA ILE A 224 -2.22 -12.98 -4.59
C ILE A 224 -2.41 -12.60 -6.07
N THR A 225 -3.65 -12.38 -6.49
CA THR A 225 -3.99 -11.93 -7.85
C THR A 225 -3.87 -10.42 -8.02
N ASP A 226 -3.67 -9.65 -6.95
CA ASP A 226 -3.59 -8.21 -7.07
C ASP A 226 -2.33 -7.80 -7.83
N PRO A 227 -2.45 -6.89 -8.81
CA PRO A 227 -1.29 -6.39 -9.50
C PRO A 227 -0.38 -5.65 -8.52
N PHE A 228 0.90 -6.00 -8.52
CA PHE A 228 1.89 -5.35 -7.67
C PHE A 228 3.07 -4.84 -8.47
N ILE A 229 3.64 -3.74 -8.01
CA ILE A 229 4.84 -3.19 -8.63
C ILE A 229 6.05 -3.89 -8.04
N TRP A 230 6.69 -4.69 -8.87
CA TRP A 230 8.00 -5.22 -8.58
C TRP A 230 9.11 -4.26 -9.02
N SER A 231 10.11 -4.04 -8.15
CA SER A 231 11.29 -3.26 -8.50
C SER A 231 12.52 -4.15 -8.57
N PRO A 232 13.20 -4.23 -9.73
CA PRO A 232 14.42 -5.03 -9.88
C PRO A 232 15.58 -4.57 -8.98
N ARG A 233 15.52 -3.33 -8.47
CA ARG A 233 16.53 -2.80 -7.53
C ARG A 233 16.41 -3.39 -6.12
N SER A 234 15.38 -4.17 -5.84
CA SER A 234 15.15 -4.82 -4.54
C SER A 234 14.76 -6.28 -4.78
N PRO A 235 15.73 -7.15 -5.11
CA PRO A 235 15.46 -8.51 -5.56
C PRO A 235 14.84 -9.43 -4.48
N SER A 236 14.85 -9.01 -3.22
CA SER A 236 14.36 -9.77 -2.07
C SER A 236 13.26 -9.01 -1.31
N ARG A 237 12.23 -8.53 -2.02
CA ARG A 237 11.04 -8.01 -1.35
C ARG A 237 10.23 -9.16 -0.78
N GLU A 238 9.98 -9.09 0.52
CA GLU A 238 9.02 -9.95 1.19
C GLU A 238 7.62 -9.53 0.74
N LEU A 239 6.80 -10.51 0.39
CA LEU A 239 5.39 -10.33 0.09
C LEU A 239 4.60 -10.83 1.28
N VAL A 240 3.64 -10.01 1.68
CA VAL A 240 2.72 -10.29 2.77
C VAL A 240 1.36 -10.29 2.14
N ILE A 241 0.70 -11.45 2.13
CA ILE A 241 -0.66 -11.59 1.62
C ILE A 241 -1.58 -11.64 2.83
N LEU A 242 -2.43 -10.62 2.96
CA LEU A 242 -3.42 -10.52 4.04
C LEU A 242 -4.74 -11.14 3.56
N HIS A 243 -5.07 -12.33 4.04
CA HIS A 243 -6.33 -12.99 3.76
C HIS A 243 -7.29 -12.86 4.96
N GLN A 244 -8.60 -12.97 4.75
CA GLN A 244 -9.59 -12.92 5.84
C GLN A 244 -9.30 -13.95 6.95
N GLU A 245 -8.79 -15.11 6.56
CA GLU A 245 -8.49 -16.24 7.46
C GLU A 245 -7.09 -16.17 8.11
N GLY A 246 -6.25 -15.20 7.74
CA GLY A 246 -4.91 -15.05 8.31
C GLY A 246 -3.87 -14.40 7.39
N GLU A 247 -2.62 -14.44 7.84
CA GLU A 247 -1.48 -13.91 7.08
C GLU A 247 -0.72 -15.04 6.36
N PHE A 248 -0.41 -14.82 5.09
CA PHE A 248 0.54 -15.64 4.33
C PHE A 248 1.78 -14.82 4.02
N ARG A 249 2.94 -15.39 4.32
CA ARG A 249 4.24 -14.75 4.07
C ARG A 249 5.02 -15.54 3.04
N GLY A 250 5.52 -14.83 2.04
CA GLY A 250 6.38 -15.41 1.01
C GLY A 250 7.50 -14.46 0.66
N LYS A 251 8.70 -14.99 0.43
CA LYS A 251 9.77 -14.22 -0.22
C LYS A 251 9.74 -14.54 -1.70
N LEU A 252 9.53 -13.52 -2.53
CA LEU A 252 9.55 -13.69 -3.97
C LEU A 252 10.93 -13.34 -4.50
N TYR A 253 11.64 -14.38 -4.97
CA TYR A 253 12.95 -14.24 -5.57
C TYR A 253 12.80 -14.19 -7.08
N PHE A 254 13.04 -13.02 -7.66
CA PHE A 254 13.16 -12.88 -9.10
C PHE A 254 14.62 -12.81 -9.48
N TYR A 255 15.10 -13.86 -10.14
CA TYR A 255 16.40 -13.84 -10.78
C TYR A 255 16.20 -13.40 -12.23
N LEU A 256 16.63 -12.18 -12.55
CA LEU A 256 16.78 -11.82 -13.95
C LEU A 256 17.91 -12.68 -14.50
N ALA A 257 17.55 -13.63 -15.35
CA ALA A 257 18.48 -14.44 -16.14
C ALA A 257 19.50 -13.50 -16.80
N ASN A 258 20.76 -13.54 -16.34
CA ASN A 258 21.86 -12.91 -17.07
C ASN A 258 22.21 -13.87 -18.21
N PRO A 259 21.97 -13.51 -19.49
CA PRO A 259 22.22 -14.41 -20.60
C PRO A 259 23.68 -14.87 -20.67
N ARG A 260 24.62 -14.03 -20.20
CA ARG A 260 26.06 -14.36 -20.18
C ARG A 260 26.42 -15.41 -19.13
N LEU A 261 25.67 -15.48 -18.02
CA LEU A 261 25.86 -16.52 -17.00
C LEU A 261 25.08 -17.80 -17.31
N LEU A 262 24.09 -17.72 -18.20
CA LEU A 262 23.35 -18.87 -18.71
C LEU A 262 24.10 -19.59 -19.83
N ALA A 263 24.88 -18.87 -20.64
CA ALA A 263 25.73 -19.47 -21.67
C ALA A 263 26.77 -20.44 -21.08
N ASP A 264 27.35 -20.12 -19.91
CA ASP A 264 28.29 -21.00 -19.20
C ASP A 264 27.62 -22.11 -18.37
N LYS A 265 26.30 -22.06 -18.19
CA LYS A 265 25.55 -23.04 -17.37
C LYS A 265 24.50 -23.86 -18.12
N MET A 266 24.37 -23.66 -19.43
CA MET A 266 23.52 -24.48 -20.31
C MET A 266 24.14 -25.86 -20.60
N CYS A 267 24.46 -26.60 -19.53
CA CYS A 267 24.46 -28.06 -19.50
C CYS A 267 23.55 -28.60 -18.37
N LEU A 268 22.89 -27.73 -17.60
CA LEU A 268 21.97 -28.15 -16.54
C LEU A 268 20.51 -27.99 -16.99
N GLN A 269 19.87 -29.15 -17.05
CA GLN A 269 18.49 -29.42 -17.44
C GLN A 269 17.49 -28.37 -16.94
N SER A 270 16.76 -27.77 -17.88
CA SER A 270 15.53 -27.03 -17.61
C SER A 270 14.43 -28.01 -17.19
N GLY A 271 14.25 -28.17 -15.87
CA GLY A 271 13.07 -28.82 -15.30
C GLY A 271 12.36 -27.85 -14.36
N THR A 272 11.10 -27.54 -14.63
CA THR A 272 10.20 -26.99 -13.62
C THR A 272 9.97 -28.09 -12.58
N LYS A 273 10.56 -27.97 -11.39
CA LYS A 273 10.22 -28.84 -10.26
C LYS A 273 8.82 -28.45 -9.75
N SER A 274 7.80 -29.01 -10.40
CA SER A 274 6.51 -29.28 -9.80
C SER A 274 6.66 -30.55 -8.98
N GLY A 275 6.62 -30.45 -7.65
CA GLY A 275 6.52 -31.62 -6.78
C GLY A 275 7.25 -31.46 -5.45
N ASN A 276 6.45 -31.31 -4.38
CA ASN A 276 6.68 -31.84 -3.04
C ASN A 276 8.13 -31.99 -2.57
N ASP A 277 8.75 -30.90 -2.12
CA ASP A 277 9.90 -30.97 -1.21
C ASP A 277 9.96 -29.68 -0.37
N PHE A 278 9.00 -29.52 0.55
CA PHE A 278 9.22 -28.74 1.77
C PHE A 278 9.73 -29.70 2.84
N ALA A 279 11.02 -30.00 2.78
CA ALA A 279 11.70 -30.73 3.85
C ALA A 279 13.15 -30.26 3.95
N TYR A 280 13.36 -29.10 4.57
CA TYR A 280 14.52 -28.83 5.42
C TYR A 280 14.19 -27.65 6.35
N THR A 281 13.59 -27.96 7.49
CA THR A 281 13.76 -27.16 8.72
C THR A 281 14.19 -28.11 9.83
N HIS A 282 15.29 -27.75 10.50
CA HIS A 282 15.77 -28.43 11.68
C HIS A 282 14.68 -28.36 12.78
N PRO A 283 14.38 -29.44 13.51
CA PRO A 283 13.17 -29.52 14.31
C PRO A 283 13.44 -29.06 15.74
N ARG A 284 12.86 -27.92 16.14
CA ARG A 284 12.35 -27.70 17.49
C ARG A 284 11.09 -26.83 17.38
N ASN A 285 10.01 -27.28 18.01
CA ASN A 285 8.75 -26.56 18.26
C ASN A 285 7.57 -26.77 17.28
N TRP A 286 7.34 -28.00 16.80
CA TRP A 286 6.07 -28.37 16.13
C TRP A 286 5.22 -29.43 16.88
N GLN A 287 5.28 -29.46 18.22
CA GLN A 287 4.44 -30.34 19.05
C GLN A 287 3.37 -29.64 19.90
N ALA A 288 3.14 -28.33 19.79
CA ALA A 288 2.16 -27.63 20.63
C ALA A 288 0.81 -27.29 19.97
N TYR A 289 0.54 -27.71 18.72
CA TYR A 289 -0.70 -27.30 18.01
C TYR A 289 -1.59 -28.47 17.54
N ARG A 290 -1.43 -29.66 18.14
CA ARG A 290 -2.32 -30.83 17.93
C ARG A 290 -2.82 -31.46 19.24
N SER A 291 -3.25 -30.65 20.20
CA SER A 291 -3.91 -31.20 21.41
C SER A 291 -5.15 -30.44 21.92
N THR A 292 -5.71 -29.47 21.19
CA THR A 292 -6.88 -28.70 21.67
C THR A 292 -8.08 -28.64 20.71
N GLN A 293 -8.18 -29.59 19.77
CA GLN A 293 -9.39 -29.77 18.95
C GLN A 293 -9.74 -31.26 18.94
N GLY A 294 -10.41 -31.71 20.01
CA GLY A 294 -10.82 -33.10 20.16
C GLY A 294 -11.30 -33.43 21.57
N LYS A 295 -12.27 -32.68 22.09
CA LYS A 295 -13.08 -33.05 23.26
C LYS A 295 -14.23 -32.07 23.42
N TYR A 296 -15.29 -32.28 22.65
CA TYR A 296 -16.68 -31.93 22.97
C TYR A 296 -17.50 -32.60 21.87
N TRP A 297 -18.28 -33.61 22.24
CA TRP A 297 -19.40 -34.27 21.53
C TRP A 297 -19.45 -35.75 21.98
N SER A 298 -19.98 -35.99 23.18
CA SER A 298 -20.68 -37.22 23.58
C SER A 298 -21.18 -37.00 25.01
N ASP A 299 -22.42 -36.54 25.15
CA ASP A 299 -23.37 -37.11 26.10
C ASP A 299 -24.72 -36.41 25.93
N SER A 300 -25.69 -37.18 25.44
CA SER A 300 -27.10 -36.83 25.37
C SER A 300 -27.88 -38.09 25.68
N SER A 301 -27.93 -38.47 26.96
CA SER A 301 -28.90 -39.41 27.48
C SER A 301 -30.19 -38.65 27.81
N LEU A 302 -31.26 -38.97 27.10
CA LEU A 302 -32.64 -38.64 27.46
C LEU A 302 -33.13 -39.61 28.54
N PRO A 303 -33.89 -39.17 29.54
CA PRO A 303 -34.66 -40.08 30.38
C PRO A 303 -36.04 -40.35 29.77
N SER A 304 -36.54 -41.57 30.00
CA SER A 304 -37.96 -41.93 29.96
C SER A 304 -38.64 -41.52 31.26
#